data_AF-A0A9W6VUU9-F1
#
_entry.id   AF-A0A9W6VUU9-F1
#
_cell.length_a   1.000
_cell.length_b   1.000
_cell.length_c   1.000
_cell.angle_alpha   90.00
_cell.angle_beta   90.00
_cell.angle_gamma   90.00
#
_symmetry.space_group_name_H-M   'P 1'
#
loop_
_entity.id
_entity.type
_entity.pdbx_description
1 polymer ?
#
loop_
_entity_poly.entity_id
_entity_poly.type
_entity_poly.pdbx_seq_one_letter_code
_entity_poly.pdbx_strand_id
1 'polypeptide(L)'
;MEQKAHEWTSTATTHAKHLAYLAAMIAFSLTAVGCDSGSSPKVALPSTAPPAAPSSGAASPTSPTDSVVAAYQALFAAADKAIVSPPEQARAILQTYVAGDYLDWEIRQVMNHQAEHQEPWGKVVVHITKVDLKANTAKIHDCQDASRAGLADSRTHVLIPKTRGIANRNLIANMTRGSDGRWRVTGLRQYDSPCHVSSLPSG
;
A
#
# COMPACT_ATOMS: atom_id res chain seq x y z
N MET A 1 12.26 3.39 -40.30
CA MET A 1 13.13 2.40 -39.63
C MET A 1 14.46 3.09 -39.44
N GLU A 2 14.79 3.52 -38.23
CA GLU A 2 16.14 3.97 -37.86
C GLU A 2 16.19 4.00 -36.33
N GLN A 3 16.71 2.92 -35.76
CA GLN A 3 17.05 2.82 -34.33
C GLN A 3 18.48 3.38 -34.18
N LYS A 4 18.64 4.50 -33.46
CA LYS A 4 19.95 4.89 -32.93
C LYS A 4 20.09 4.34 -31.53
N ALA A 5 20.88 3.28 -31.43
CA ALA A 5 21.38 2.71 -30.20
C ALA A 5 22.28 3.74 -29.50
N HIS A 6 21.95 4.11 -28.27
CA HIS A 6 22.87 4.81 -27.39
C HIS A 6 23.60 3.78 -26.56
N GLU A 7 24.88 3.58 -26.89
CA GLU A 7 25.87 2.87 -26.10
C GLU A 7 25.93 3.46 -24.68
N TRP A 8 25.67 2.62 -23.68
CA TRP A 8 25.91 2.94 -22.27
C TRP A 8 27.25 2.29 -21.87
N THR A 9 28.34 3.05 -21.96
CA THR A 9 29.65 2.60 -21.47
C THR A 9 29.67 2.65 -19.95
N SER A 10 29.70 1.48 -19.30
CA SER A 10 29.94 1.33 -17.86
C SER A 10 31.40 1.63 -17.53
N THR A 11 31.66 2.72 -16.82
CA THR A 11 32.93 2.92 -16.10
C THR A 11 32.83 2.34 -14.70
N ALA A 12 33.32 1.11 -14.55
CA ALA A 12 33.58 0.49 -13.25
C ALA A 12 34.70 1.26 -12.54
N THR A 13 34.41 1.79 -11.34
CA THR A 13 35.47 2.33 -10.47
C THR A 13 35.58 1.42 -9.24
N THR A 14 36.65 0.65 -9.21
CA THR A 14 37.10 -0.16 -8.09
C THR A 14 37.72 0.74 -7.02
N HIS A 15 37.23 0.70 -5.78
CA HIS A 15 38.03 1.15 -4.64
C HIS A 15 38.14 0.05 -3.59
N ALA A 16 39.39 -0.15 -3.19
CA ALA A 16 39.92 -1.29 -2.51
C ALA A 16 39.72 -1.25 -0.99
N LYS A 17 39.82 -2.46 -0.44
CA LYS A 17 39.83 -2.91 0.96
C LYS A 17 40.80 -2.12 1.85
N HIS A 18 40.44 -1.90 3.11
CA HIS A 18 41.38 -1.94 4.25
C HIS A 18 40.68 -2.31 5.58
N LEU A 19 41.13 -3.43 6.17
CA LEU A 19 41.49 -3.71 7.59
C LEU A 19 40.42 -3.44 8.69
N ALA A 20 39.83 -4.44 9.37
CA ALA A 20 40.36 -5.39 10.37
C ALA A 20 40.35 -4.87 11.84
N TYR A 21 40.10 -5.81 12.78
CA TYR A 21 40.07 -5.74 14.27
C TYR A 21 38.71 -5.33 14.89
N LEU A 22 38.13 -5.94 15.94
CA LEU A 22 38.53 -6.99 16.90
C LEU A 22 37.30 -7.64 17.56
N ALA A 23 37.48 -8.88 18.01
CA ALA A 23 36.53 -9.71 18.75
C ALA A 23 36.33 -9.28 20.21
N ALA A 24 35.15 -9.58 20.78
CA ALA A 24 35.01 -9.91 22.19
C ALA A 24 33.76 -10.79 22.41
N MET A 25 34.01 -12.00 22.90
CA MET A 25 33.04 -13.01 23.33
C MET A 25 32.46 -12.66 24.70
N ILE A 26 31.15 -12.86 24.90
CA ILE A 26 30.59 -13.16 26.22
C ILE A 26 29.56 -14.29 26.07
N ALA A 27 29.89 -15.42 26.69
CA ALA A 27 29.04 -16.60 26.88
C ALA A 27 28.53 -16.65 28.35
N PHE A 28 27.65 -17.62 28.62
CA PHE A 28 27.08 -18.06 29.92
C PHE A 28 25.84 -17.27 30.41
N SER A 29 24.72 -17.86 30.85
CA SER A 29 24.46 -19.22 31.38
C SER A 29 22.99 -19.62 31.26
N LEU A 30 22.72 -20.93 31.15
CA LEU A 30 21.42 -21.58 31.38
C LEU A 30 21.09 -21.64 32.88
N THR A 31 19.80 -21.46 33.24
CA THR A 31 19.19 -22.11 34.42
C THR A 31 17.79 -22.62 34.06
N ALA A 32 17.48 -23.81 34.57
CA ALA A 32 16.24 -24.55 34.37
C ALA A 32 15.50 -24.74 35.71
N VAL A 33 14.27 -25.26 35.61
CA VAL A 33 13.38 -25.82 36.68
C VAL A 33 12.51 -24.75 37.39
N GLY A 34 11.20 -24.93 37.61
CA GLY A 34 10.38 -26.13 37.52
C GLY A 34 8.86 -25.88 37.50
N CYS A 35 8.15 -26.99 37.35
CA CYS A 35 6.71 -27.16 37.29
C CYS A 35 6.09 -27.05 38.69
N ASP A 36 4.93 -26.39 38.83
CA ASP A 36 4.02 -26.66 39.95
C ASP A 36 2.58 -26.74 39.43
N SER A 37 1.94 -27.86 39.77
CA SER A 37 0.55 -28.19 39.46
C SER A 37 -0.27 -28.03 40.73
N GLY A 38 -1.00 -26.92 40.87
CA GLY A 38 -1.90 -26.68 42.00
C GLY A 38 -3.38 -26.71 41.57
N SER A 39 -4.08 -27.80 41.88
CA SER A 39 -5.54 -27.95 41.75
C SER A 39 -6.31 -27.09 42.77
N SER A 40 -7.51 -26.68 42.35
CA SER A 40 -8.42 -25.64 42.87
C SER A 40 -8.94 -25.79 44.31
N PRO A 41 -9.66 -24.76 44.79
CA PRO A 41 -11.01 -24.99 45.30
C PRO A 41 -12.08 -24.24 44.49
N LYS A 42 -13.10 -25.01 44.11
CA LYS A 42 -14.34 -24.60 43.45
C LYS A 42 -15.21 -23.83 44.44
N VAL A 43 -15.35 -22.52 44.23
CA VAL A 43 -16.36 -21.70 44.93
C VAL A 43 -17.62 -21.66 44.06
N ALA A 44 -18.76 -21.99 44.65
CA ALA A 44 -20.05 -22.03 43.98
C ALA A 44 -20.94 -20.81 44.37
N LEU A 45 -21.50 -20.17 43.32
CA LEU A 45 -22.81 -19.47 43.23
C LEU A 45 -22.90 -18.03 43.79
N PRO A 46 -23.74 -17.12 43.20
CA PRO A 46 -25.04 -17.38 42.59
C PRO A 46 -25.27 -16.88 41.14
N SER A 47 -26.32 -17.43 40.52
CA SER A 47 -26.79 -17.17 39.15
C SER A 47 -27.26 -15.72 38.97
N THR A 48 -26.64 -14.99 38.04
CA THR A 48 -27.10 -13.69 37.53
C THR A 48 -27.27 -13.81 36.01
N ALA A 49 -28.37 -13.24 35.50
CA ALA A 49 -28.93 -13.41 34.16
C ALA A 49 -27.91 -13.40 33.00
N PRO A 50 -28.20 -14.07 31.87
CA PRO A 50 -27.33 -14.04 30.70
C PRO A 50 -27.07 -12.59 30.26
N PRO A 51 -25.81 -12.20 30.00
CA PRO A 51 -25.55 -10.93 29.34
C PRO A 51 -26.27 -10.95 27.98
N ALA A 52 -27.05 -9.89 27.72
CA ALA A 52 -27.62 -9.65 26.41
C ALA A 52 -26.49 -9.72 25.38
N ALA A 53 -26.63 -10.63 24.40
CA ALA A 53 -25.68 -10.72 23.32
C ALA A 53 -25.56 -9.34 22.66
N PRO A 54 -24.35 -8.86 22.35
CA PRO A 54 -24.20 -7.64 21.58
C PRO A 54 -24.96 -7.85 20.28
N SER A 55 -25.97 -7.01 20.04
CA SER A 55 -26.63 -6.93 18.75
C SER A 55 -25.54 -6.69 17.73
N SER A 56 -25.20 -7.74 16.98
CA SER A 56 -24.41 -7.60 15.76
C SER A 56 -25.27 -6.77 14.85
N GLY A 57 -25.09 -5.44 14.90
CA GLY A 57 -25.67 -4.53 13.95
C GLY A 57 -25.21 -5.02 12.58
N ALA A 58 -26.13 -5.66 11.85
CA ALA A 58 -25.86 -6.10 10.49
C ALA A 58 -25.38 -4.85 9.75
N ALA A 59 -24.09 -4.82 9.39
CA ALA A 59 -23.56 -3.78 8.53
C ALA A 59 -24.49 -3.70 7.33
N SER A 60 -25.07 -2.52 7.09
CA SER A 60 -25.93 -2.33 5.94
C SER A 60 -25.18 -2.79 4.68
N PRO A 61 -25.86 -3.43 3.72
CA PRO A 61 -25.20 -3.90 2.51
C PRO A 61 -24.46 -2.72 1.87
N THR A 62 -23.14 -2.82 1.78
CA THR A 62 -22.27 -1.85 1.12
C THR A 62 -22.78 -1.64 -0.31
N SER A 63 -23.05 -0.39 -0.70
CA SER A 63 -23.54 -0.15 -2.05
C SER A 63 -22.50 -0.59 -3.09
N PRO A 64 -22.91 -0.94 -4.32
CA PRO A 64 -21.96 -1.27 -5.39
C PRO A 64 -20.89 -0.18 -5.58
N THR A 65 -21.29 1.09 -5.50
CA THR A 65 -20.38 2.25 -5.58
C THR A 65 -19.38 2.26 -4.42
N ASP A 66 -19.82 2.01 -3.19
CA ASP A 66 -18.92 1.99 -2.03
C ASP A 66 -17.86 0.89 -2.16
N SER A 67 -18.21 -0.26 -2.74
CA SER A 67 -17.24 -1.35 -2.98
C SER A 67 -16.16 -0.98 -3.98
N VAL A 68 -16.51 -0.17 -4.99
CA VAL A 68 -15.57 0.37 -5.99
C VAL A 68 -14.64 1.39 -5.34
N VAL A 69 -15.21 2.32 -4.57
CA VAL A 69 -14.47 3.36 -3.84
C VAL A 69 -13.48 2.74 -2.86
N ALA A 70 -13.93 1.76 -2.06
CA ALA A 70 -13.08 1.09 -1.08
C ALA A 70 -11.90 0.37 -1.74
N ALA A 71 -12.14 -0.34 -2.86
CA ALA A 71 -11.08 -1.03 -3.58
C ALA A 71 -10.05 -0.05 -4.18
N TYR A 72 -10.51 1.08 -4.74
CA TYR A 72 -9.63 2.13 -5.26
C TYR A 72 -8.79 2.79 -4.15
N GLN A 73 -9.40 3.13 -3.02
CA GLN A 73 -8.69 3.73 -1.89
C GLN A 73 -7.65 2.79 -1.30
N ALA A 74 -7.97 1.49 -1.20
CA ALA A 74 -7.07 0.48 -0.67
C ALA A 74 -5.82 0.25 -1.54
N LEU A 75 -5.87 0.56 -2.84
CA LEU A 75 -4.73 0.45 -3.75
C LEU A 75 -3.52 1.23 -3.23
N PHE A 76 -3.69 2.47 -2.78
CA PHE A 76 -2.56 3.33 -2.42
C PHE A 76 -1.77 2.78 -1.23
N ALA A 77 -2.46 2.25 -0.21
CA ALA A 77 -1.80 1.59 0.91
C ALA A 77 -1.13 0.27 0.48
N ALA A 78 -1.73 -0.46 -0.46
CA ALA A 78 -1.15 -1.68 -1.02
C ALA A 78 0.10 -1.40 -1.86
N ALA A 79 0.10 -0.32 -2.65
CA ALA A 79 1.25 0.14 -3.41
C ALA A 79 2.41 0.56 -2.50
N ASP A 80 2.13 1.36 -1.47
CA ASP A 80 3.12 1.72 -0.45
C ASP A 80 3.74 0.47 0.18
N LYS A 81 2.90 -0.49 0.57
CA LYS A 81 3.35 -1.76 1.14
C LYS A 81 4.20 -2.55 0.15
N ALA A 82 3.81 -2.61 -1.11
CA ALA A 82 4.54 -3.35 -2.14
C ALA A 82 5.94 -2.79 -2.38
N ILE A 83 6.10 -1.46 -2.39
CA ILE A 83 7.40 -0.79 -2.55
C ILE A 83 8.41 -1.21 -1.47
N VAL A 84 7.97 -1.30 -0.21
CA VAL A 84 8.85 -1.65 0.92
C VAL A 84 8.89 -3.15 1.24
N SER A 85 8.13 -3.97 0.53
CA SER A 85 8.12 -5.43 0.71
C SER A 85 9.21 -6.09 -0.14
N PRO A 86 9.64 -7.32 0.20
CA PRO A 86 10.50 -8.09 -0.68
C PRO A 86 9.91 -8.21 -2.11
N PRO A 87 10.74 -8.12 -3.16
CA PRO A 87 10.29 -8.12 -4.56
C PRO A 87 9.31 -9.25 -4.91
N GLU A 88 9.55 -10.45 -4.37
CA GLU A 88 8.74 -11.64 -4.59
C GLU A 88 7.32 -11.53 -4.01
N GLN A 89 7.10 -10.63 -3.05
CA GLN A 89 5.80 -10.41 -2.41
C GLN A 89 4.98 -9.32 -3.11
N ALA A 90 5.62 -8.43 -3.87
CA ALA A 90 4.96 -7.27 -4.48
C ALA A 90 3.74 -7.66 -5.32
N ARG A 91 3.87 -8.72 -6.15
CA ARG A 91 2.76 -9.23 -6.98
C ARG A 91 1.62 -9.77 -6.15
N ALA A 92 1.91 -10.52 -5.10
CA ALA A 92 0.88 -11.08 -4.22
C ALA A 92 0.08 -9.99 -3.51
N ILE A 93 0.74 -8.90 -3.12
CA ILE A 93 0.11 -7.73 -2.52
C ILE A 93 -0.79 -7.01 -3.55
N LEU A 94 -0.24 -6.66 -4.71
CA LEU A 94 -0.91 -5.80 -5.68
C LEU A 94 -2.02 -6.49 -6.47
N GLN A 95 -1.94 -7.79 -6.74
CA GLN A 95 -2.96 -8.52 -7.51
C GLN A 95 -4.34 -8.55 -6.85
N THR A 96 -4.42 -8.21 -5.56
CA THR A 96 -5.70 -8.04 -4.84
C THR A 96 -6.45 -6.79 -5.31
N TYR A 97 -5.73 -5.76 -5.75
CA TYR A 97 -6.27 -4.43 -6.06
C TYR A 97 -6.04 -4.01 -7.51
N VAL A 98 -5.18 -4.71 -8.24
CA VAL A 98 -4.75 -4.37 -9.60
C VAL A 98 -4.85 -5.59 -10.52
N ALA A 99 -5.21 -5.40 -11.78
CA ALA A 99 -5.33 -6.47 -12.77
C ALA A 99 -4.86 -6.05 -14.17
N GLY A 100 -4.67 -7.05 -15.03
CA GLY A 100 -4.25 -6.88 -16.42
C GLY A 100 -2.83 -6.33 -16.55
N ASP A 101 -2.52 -5.74 -17.71
CA ASP A 101 -1.20 -5.18 -18.03
C ASP A 101 -0.77 -4.08 -17.04
N TYR A 102 -1.75 -3.43 -16.39
CA TYR A 102 -1.49 -2.42 -15.38
C TYR A 102 -0.87 -3.02 -14.10
N LEU A 103 -1.19 -4.27 -13.74
CA LEU A 103 -0.50 -4.98 -12.65
C LEU A 103 0.98 -5.17 -13.01
N ASP A 104 1.29 -5.58 -14.24
CA ASP A 104 2.68 -5.77 -14.65
C ASP A 104 3.45 -4.44 -14.70
N TRP A 105 2.78 -3.35 -15.07
CA TRP A 105 3.35 -2.00 -14.99
C TRP A 105 3.64 -1.58 -13.55
N GLU A 106 2.71 -1.77 -12.62
CA GLU A 106 2.91 -1.47 -11.19
C GLU A 106 4.08 -2.27 -10.61
N ILE A 107 4.21 -3.54 -10.97
CA ILE A 107 5.35 -4.36 -10.52
C ILE A 107 6.68 -3.80 -11.02
N ARG A 108 6.74 -3.31 -12.26
CA ARG A 108 7.94 -2.62 -12.75
C ARG A 108 8.23 -1.33 -11.98
N GLN A 109 7.19 -0.56 -11.61
CA GLN A 109 7.39 0.65 -10.78
C GLN A 109 7.94 0.29 -9.40
N VAL A 110 7.42 -0.75 -8.75
CA VAL A 110 7.95 -1.25 -7.48
C VAL A 110 9.43 -1.61 -7.61
N MET A 111 9.81 -2.37 -8.65
CA MET A 111 11.21 -2.75 -8.86
C MET A 111 12.11 -1.53 -9.09
N ASN A 112 11.62 -0.52 -9.84
CA ASN A 112 12.36 0.71 -10.08
C ASN A 112 12.58 1.50 -8.78
N HIS A 113 11.55 1.67 -7.96
CA HIS A 113 11.69 2.33 -6.65
C HIS A 113 12.71 1.62 -5.77
N GLN A 114 12.67 0.28 -5.71
CA GLN A 114 13.62 -0.50 -4.92
C GLN A 114 15.05 -0.38 -5.43
N ALA A 115 15.26 -0.44 -6.75
CA ALA A 115 16.57 -0.28 -7.37
C ALA A 115 17.15 1.13 -7.13
N GLU A 116 16.30 2.14 -7.03
CA GLU A 116 16.69 3.53 -6.77
C GLU A 116 16.79 3.87 -5.27
N HIS A 117 16.65 2.89 -4.38
CA HIS A 117 16.59 3.09 -2.93
C HIS A 117 15.50 4.09 -2.52
N GLN A 118 14.31 3.95 -3.08
CA GLN A 118 13.17 4.82 -2.81
C GLN A 118 12.11 4.07 -2.00
N GLU A 119 11.55 4.75 -1.00
CA GLU A 119 10.42 4.29 -0.22
C GLU A 119 9.31 5.35 -0.19
N PRO A 120 8.04 4.98 0.08
CA PRO A 120 6.96 5.94 0.21
C PRO A 120 7.19 6.88 1.39
N TRP A 121 6.97 8.18 1.17
CA TRP A 121 6.98 9.19 2.21
C TRP A 121 5.60 9.82 2.35
N GLY A 122 5.05 9.82 3.57
CA GLY A 122 3.74 10.39 3.85
C GLY A 122 2.57 9.58 3.28
N LYS A 123 1.46 10.24 2.96
CA LYS A 123 0.22 9.60 2.45
C LYS A 123 -0.51 10.52 1.49
N VAL A 124 -1.08 9.92 0.44
CA VAL A 124 -2.02 10.60 -0.45
C VAL A 124 -3.40 10.66 0.22
N VAL A 125 -4.16 11.71 -0.07
CA VAL A 125 -5.57 11.85 0.32
C VAL A 125 -6.40 11.83 -0.96
N VAL A 126 -7.27 10.83 -1.05
CA VAL A 126 -8.16 10.63 -2.19
C VAL A 126 -9.37 11.57 -2.07
N HIS A 127 -9.70 12.30 -3.13
CA HIS A 127 -10.93 13.08 -3.24
C HIS A 127 -11.69 12.66 -4.51
N ILE A 128 -12.48 11.59 -4.39
CA ILE A 128 -13.29 11.10 -5.50
C ILE A 128 -14.36 12.15 -5.83
N THR A 129 -14.27 12.70 -7.04
CA THR A 129 -15.22 13.69 -7.56
C THR A 129 -16.32 13.05 -8.39
N LYS A 130 -16.06 11.85 -8.95
CA LYS A 130 -17.03 11.12 -9.77
C LYS A 130 -16.75 9.62 -9.78
N VAL A 131 -17.81 8.82 -9.78
CA VAL A 131 -17.78 7.39 -10.09
C VAL A 131 -18.78 7.10 -11.21
N ASP A 132 -18.28 6.66 -12.36
CA ASP A 132 -19.09 6.15 -13.47
C ASP A 132 -19.15 4.63 -13.37
N LEU A 133 -20.19 4.09 -12.71
CA LEU A 133 -20.37 2.65 -12.50
C LEU A 133 -21.25 2.02 -13.59
N LYS A 134 -20.82 0.86 -14.09
CA LYS A 134 -21.60 -0.08 -14.90
C LYS A 134 -21.52 -1.47 -14.26
N ALA A 135 -22.20 -2.47 -14.82
CA ALA A 135 -22.31 -3.82 -14.24
C ALA A 135 -20.99 -4.37 -13.65
N ASN A 136 -19.95 -4.54 -14.48
CA ASN A 136 -18.65 -5.08 -14.07
C ASN A 136 -17.47 -4.15 -14.39
N THR A 137 -17.75 -2.89 -14.70
CA THR A 137 -16.71 -1.89 -14.98
C THR A 137 -17.04 -0.59 -14.26
N ALA A 138 -16.01 0.12 -13.82
CA ALA A 138 -16.17 1.43 -13.21
C ALA A 138 -15.04 2.34 -13.68
N LYS A 139 -15.30 3.65 -13.65
CA LYS A 139 -14.28 4.68 -13.85
C LYS A 139 -14.39 5.71 -12.74
N ILE A 140 -13.27 6.00 -12.10
CA ILE A 140 -13.18 6.94 -10.98
C ILE A 140 -12.44 8.19 -11.46
N HIS A 141 -12.96 9.36 -11.12
CA HIS A 141 -12.25 10.61 -11.18
C HIS A 141 -11.86 11.03 -9.77
N ASP A 142 -10.56 11.19 -9.53
CA ASP A 142 -9.99 11.53 -8.24
C ASP A 142 -9.18 12.83 -8.36
N CYS A 143 -9.52 13.79 -7.51
CA CYS A 143 -8.77 15.02 -7.36
C CYS A 143 -7.82 14.90 -6.16
N GLN A 144 -6.79 14.09 -6.32
CA GLN A 144 -5.98 13.61 -5.21
C GLN A 144 -5.06 14.70 -4.63
N ASP A 145 -5.03 14.80 -3.31
CA ASP A 145 -4.03 15.57 -2.59
C ASP A 145 -2.82 14.70 -2.26
N ALA A 146 -1.72 14.97 -2.95
CA ALA A 146 -0.41 14.36 -2.71
C ALA A 146 0.61 15.38 -2.17
N SER A 147 0.16 16.55 -1.68
CA SER A 147 1.03 17.61 -1.14
C SER A 147 1.81 17.16 0.10
N ARG A 148 1.33 16.10 0.77
CA ARG A 148 1.97 15.44 1.91
C ARG A 148 2.41 14.00 1.60
N ALA A 149 2.63 13.71 0.32
CA ALA A 149 3.13 12.42 -0.17
C ALA A 149 4.34 12.62 -1.10
N GLY A 150 5.21 11.63 -1.19
CA GLY A 150 6.38 11.65 -2.07
C GLY A 150 7.22 10.37 -1.90
N LEU A 151 8.50 10.46 -2.23
CA LEU A 151 9.45 9.35 -2.09
C LEU A 151 10.63 9.79 -1.21
N ALA A 152 11.00 8.97 -0.24
CA ALA A 152 12.21 9.16 0.56
C ALA A 152 13.32 8.23 0.09
N ASP A 153 14.59 8.58 0.36
CA ASP A 153 15.70 7.65 0.20
C ASP A 153 15.61 6.63 1.34
N SER A 154 15.50 5.35 1.01
CA SER A 154 15.22 4.27 1.96
C SER A 154 16.38 3.96 2.91
N ARG A 155 17.56 4.56 2.70
CA ARG A 155 18.73 4.41 3.58
C ARG A 155 18.79 5.54 4.61
N THR A 156 18.29 6.72 4.26
CA THR A 156 18.31 7.92 5.12
C THR A 156 16.94 8.31 5.68
N HIS A 157 15.87 7.76 5.10
CA HIS A 157 14.47 8.11 5.36
C HIS A 157 14.15 9.60 5.10
N VAL A 158 14.99 10.29 4.34
CA VAL A 158 14.83 11.70 4.00
C VAL A 158 14.09 11.82 2.67
N LEU A 159 13.08 12.69 2.63
CA LEU A 159 12.34 13.03 1.42
C LEU A 159 13.30 13.46 0.30
N ILE A 160 13.21 12.78 -0.84
CA ILE A 160 14.00 13.09 -2.03
C ILE A 160 13.45 14.39 -2.65
N PRO A 161 14.30 15.39 -2.93
CA PRO A 161 13.86 16.64 -3.55
C PRO A 161 13.04 16.41 -4.82
N LYS A 162 12.00 17.21 -5.02
CA LYS A 162 11.09 17.19 -6.18
C LYS A 162 10.20 15.94 -6.34
N THR A 163 10.22 15.01 -5.39
CA THR A 163 9.29 13.85 -5.41
C THR A 163 7.97 14.12 -4.68
N ARG A 164 7.91 15.21 -3.90
CA ARG A 164 6.66 15.62 -3.22
C ARG A 164 5.59 15.96 -4.25
N GLY A 165 4.41 15.39 -4.09
CA GLY A 165 3.27 15.63 -4.95
C GLY A 165 2.64 17.02 -4.76
N ILE A 166 1.57 17.27 -5.51
CA ILE A 166 0.76 18.49 -5.45
C ILE A 166 -0.63 18.18 -4.87
N ALA A 167 -1.34 19.21 -4.39
CA ALA A 167 -2.65 19.04 -3.75
C ALA A 167 -3.80 18.69 -4.70
N ASN A 168 -3.66 18.97 -6.00
CA ASN A 168 -4.74 18.89 -6.97
C ASN A 168 -4.36 17.95 -8.14
N ARG A 169 -3.85 16.76 -7.84
CA ARG A 169 -3.49 15.78 -8.88
C ARG A 169 -4.76 15.22 -9.52
N ASN A 170 -4.87 15.40 -10.82
CA ASN A 170 -6.01 14.92 -11.59
C ASN A 170 -5.77 13.48 -12.06
N LEU A 171 -6.45 12.53 -11.41
CA LEU A 171 -6.34 11.10 -11.71
C LEU A 171 -7.65 10.56 -12.28
N ILE A 172 -7.55 9.71 -13.30
CA ILE A 172 -8.65 8.87 -13.77
C ILE A 172 -8.24 7.41 -13.69
N ALA A 173 -9.01 6.62 -12.95
CA ALA A 173 -8.82 5.18 -12.81
C ALA A 173 -9.89 4.40 -13.56
N ASN A 174 -9.50 3.35 -14.28
CA ASN A 174 -10.40 2.33 -14.81
C ASN A 174 -10.36 1.11 -13.90
N MET A 175 -11.53 0.52 -13.64
CA MET A 175 -11.67 -0.65 -12.79
C MET A 175 -12.57 -1.71 -13.42
N THR A 176 -12.27 -2.96 -13.11
CA THR A 176 -13.07 -4.11 -13.52
C THR A 176 -13.39 -4.99 -12.32
N ARG A 177 -14.59 -5.57 -12.29
CA ARG A 177 -14.97 -6.58 -11.30
C ARG A 177 -14.59 -7.97 -11.82
N GLY A 178 -13.72 -8.66 -11.11
CA GLY A 178 -13.35 -10.04 -11.42
C GLY A 178 -14.51 -11.02 -11.20
N SER A 179 -14.37 -12.24 -11.70
CA SER A 179 -15.31 -13.34 -11.43
C SER A 179 -15.39 -13.68 -9.93
N ASP A 180 -14.34 -13.40 -9.18
CA ASP A 180 -14.29 -13.48 -7.72
C ASP A 180 -15.01 -12.33 -7.00
N GLY A 181 -15.66 -11.44 -7.74
CA GLY A 181 -16.44 -10.33 -7.23
C GLY A 181 -15.63 -9.14 -6.73
N ARG A 182 -14.29 -9.16 -6.84
CA ARG A 182 -13.43 -8.06 -6.39
C ARG A 182 -13.21 -7.04 -7.50
N TRP A 183 -13.29 -5.77 -7.13
CA TRP A 183 -12.90 -4.66 -7.98
C TRP A 183 -11.39 -4.50 -8.00
N ARG A 184 -10.82 -4.37 -9.19
CA ARG A 184 -9.39 -4.14 -9.39
C ARG A 184 -9.18 -3.01 -10.39
N VAL A 185 -8.18 -2.18 -10.14
CA VAL A 185 -7.73 -1.14 -11.07
C VAL A 185 -7.02 -1.82 -12.26
N THR A 186 -7.42 -1.45 -13.46
CA THR A 186 -6.83 -1.93 -14.72
C THR A 186 -6.12 -0.83 -15.49
N GLY A 187 -6.12 0.39 -14.96
CA GLY A 187 -5.35 1.52 -15.45
C GLY A 187 -5.57 2.74 -14.58
N LEU A 188 -4.51 3.51 -14.34
CA LEU A 188 -4.56 4.81 -13.66
C LEU A 188 -3.79 5.81 -14.50
N ARG A 189 -4.42 6.93 -14.84
CA ARG A 189 -3.80 7.99 -15.62
C ARG A 189 -3.81 9.29 -14.84
N GLN A 190 -2.65 9.92 -14.74
CA GLN A 190 -2.53 11.32 -14.33
C GLN A 190 -2.65 12.24 -15.54
N TYR A 191 -3.35 13.36 -15.35
CA TYR A 191 -3.45 14.45 -16.31
C TYR A 191 -2.65 15.66 -15.82
N ASP A 192 -2.05 16.40 -16.75
CA ASP A 192 -1.19 17.55 -16.43
C ASP A 192 -1.98 18.72 -15.83
N SER A 193 -3.21 18.92 -16.31
CA SER A 193 -4.11 19.95 -15.80
C SER A 193 -4.55 19.60 -14.37
N PRO A 194 -4.34 20.48 -13.38
CA PRO A 194 -4.88 20.29 -12.04
C PRO A 194 -6.40 20.15 -12.06
N CYS A 195 -6.92 19.42 -11.08
CA CYS A 195 -8.36 19.29 -10.86
C CYS A 195 -8.85 20.32 -9.83
N HIS A 196 -10.16 20.39 -9.67
CA HIS A 196 -10.81 21.14 -8.59
C HIS A 196 -11.77 20.22 -7.84
N VAL A 197 -11.68 20.23 -6.50
CA VAL A 197 -12.73 19.65 -5.67
C VAL A 197 -13.92 20.61 -5.70
N SER A 198 -15.02 20.22 -6.34
CA SER A 198 -16.26 20.98 -6.20
C SER A 198 -16.69 20.88 -4.75
N SER A 199 -16.76 22.00 -4.04
CA SER A 199 -17.42 22.05 -2.73
C SER A 199 -18.89 21.66 -2.95
N LEU A 200 -19.31 20.50 -2.45
CA LEU A 200 -20.74 20.17 -2.36
C LEU A 200 -21.43 21.30 -1.56
N PRO A 201 -22.55 21.87 -2.05
CA PRO A 201 -23.32 22.80 -1.23
C PRO A 201 -23.84 22.05 -0.01
N SER A 202 -23.59 22.59 1.18
CA SER A 202 -24.24 22.14 2.42
C SER A 202 -25.74 22.38 2.27
N GLY A 203 -26.49 21.32 1.97
CA GLY A 203 -27.95 21.30 2.01
C GLY A 203 -28.45 21.04 3.41
#